data_AF-A0A538QGH5-F1
#
_entry.id   AF-A0A538QGH5-F1
#
_cell.length_a   1.000
_cell.length_b   1.000
_cell.length_c   1.000
_cell.angle_alpha   90.00
_cell.angle_beta   90.00
_cell.angle_gamma   90.00
#
_symmetry.space_group_name_H-M   'P 1'
#
loop_
_entity.id
_entity.type
_entity.pdbx_description
1 polymer ?
#
loop_
_entity_poly.entity_id
_entity_poly.type
_entity_poly.pdbx_seq_one_letter_code
_entity_poly.pdbx_strand_id
1 'polypeptide(L)'
;MTGIAQLDFPALQDSQTCLIVAANPQLRSVRFPVLTHMTCLSIYDSPPLASVAAPKIDELGSLFISGGGQALTLDFTALSRVRAFVDVRKAALADLSGLRALTDTDELIVDHVDRLPDLRGLSALRNLSFLQITSNPAMTSLAGLENVTRLASGLEIIDNAALRGLGGLQNVANIGAVRSVTGDIVFTDDPMLPEQDIAAFRRRVDPGQVH
;
A
#
# COMPACT_ATOMS: atom_id res chain seq x y z
N MET A 1 -25.63 -15.40 11.48
CA MET A 1 -25.73 -14.12 12.21
C MET A 1 -25.83 -13.01 11.17
N THR A 2 -26.80 -12.11 11.29
CA THR A 2 -27.00 -10.97 10.38
C THR A 2 -25.88 -9.94 10.60
N GLY A 3 -24.91 -9.86 9.68
CA GLY A 3 -23.84 -8.86 9.73
C GLY A 3 -24.34 -7.45 9.40
N ILE A 4 -23.58 -6.43 9.79
CA ILE A 4 -23.90 -5.03 9.48
C ILE A 4 -23.51 -4.75 8.03
N ALA A 5 -24.47 -4.32 7.21
CA ALA A 5 -24.22 -4.06 5.78
C ALA A 5 -23.45 -2.76 5.52
N GLN A 6 -23.60 -1.75 6.39
CA GLN A 6 -22.97 -0.44 6.23
C GLN A 6 -22.58 0.12 7.59
N LEU A 7 -21.38 0.67 7.69
CA LEU A 7 -20.93 1.47 8.81
C LEU A 7 -20.81 2.92 8.35
N ASP A 8 -21.67 3.79 8.84
CA ASP A 8 -21.67 5.21 8.50
C ASP A 8 -21.64 6.04 9.78
N PHE A 9 -20.62 6.91 9.89
CA PHE A 9 -20.37 7.74 11.06
C PHE A 9 -20.39 9.22 10.67
N PRO A 10 -21.56 9.80 10.33
CA PRO A 10 -21.67 11.12 9.72
C PRO A 10 -21.26 12.28 10.63
N ALA A 11 -21.21 12.05 11.94
CA ALA A 11 -20.93 13.07 12.95
C ALA A 11 -19.73 12.75 13.85
N LEU A 12 -19.00 11.65 13.60
CA LEU A 12 -17.84 11.28 14.42
C LEU A 12 -16.70 12.26 14.17
N GLN A 13 -16.35 13.04 15.20
CA GLN A 13 -15.36 14.12 15.11
C GLN A 13 -13.94 13.70 15.50
N ASP A 14 -13.80 12.67 16.35
CA ASP A 14 -12.51 12.15 16.81
C ASP A 14 -12.61 10.64 17.10
N SER A 15 -11.50 9.93 16.93
CA SER A 15 -11.31 8.53 17.36
C SER A 15 -9.89 8.35 17.86
N GLN A 16 -9.73 8.35 19.19
CA GLN A 16 -8.41 8.17 19.82
C GLN A 16 -7.91 6.72 19.80
N THR A 17 -8.78 5.78 19.43
CA THR A 17 -8.46 4.35 19.35
C THR A 17 -8.44 3.86 17.91
N CYS A 18 -7.85 2.69 17.70
CA CYS A 18 -8.01 1.98 16.44
C CYS A 18 -9.47 1.59 16.23
N LEU A 19 -9.99 1.81 15.04
CA LEU A 19 -11.23 1.20 14.61
C LEU A 19 -10.93 -0.10 13.89
N ILE A 20 -11.44 -1.20 14.44
CA ILE A 20 -11.27 -2.53 13.88
C ILE A 20 -12.63 -3.05 13.40
N VAL A 21 -12.72 -3.38 12.11
CA VAL A 21 -13.88 -4.00 11.49
C VAL A 21 -13.47 -5.35 10.94
N ALA A 22 -13.89 -6.42 11.61
CA ALA A 22 -13.43 -7.78 11.36
C ALA A 22 -14.61 -8.70 11.03
N ALA A 23 -14.37 -9.68 10.16
CA ALA A 23 -15.24 -10.84 9.95
C ALA A 23 -16.72 -10.48 9.71
N ASN A 24 -16.96 -9.47 8.86
CA ASN A 24 -18.32 -9.01 8.56
C ASN A 24 -18.75 -9.41 7.13
N PRO A 25 -19.47 -10.55 6.99
CA PRO A 25 -19.82 -11.14 5.69
C PRO A 25 -20.91 -10.37 4.94
N GLN A 26 -21.39 -9.24 5.46
CA GLN A 26 -22.39 -8.38 4.81
C GLN A 26 -21.90 -6.97 4.55
N LEU A 27 -20.73 -6.57 5.10
CA LEU A 27 -20.26 -5.19 5.05
C LEU A 27 -19.91 -4.76 3.62
N ARG A 28 -20.64 -3.78 3.10
CA ARG A 28 -20.45 -3.21 1.77
C ARG A 28 -19.73 -1.88 1.79
N SER A 29 -19.87 -1.11 2.86
CA SER A 29 -19.29 0.23 2.94
C SER A 29 -18.94 0.66 4.35
N VAL A 30 -17.83 1.38 4.48
CA VAL A 30 -17.43 2.10 5.70
C VAL A 30 -17.23 3.59 5.36
N ARG A 31 -17.84 4.50 6.12
CA ARG A 31 -17.82 5.95 5.82
C ARG A 31 -17.58 6.81 7.06
N PHE A 32 -16.64 7.74 6.94
CA PHE A 32 -16.29 8.79 7.92
C PHE A 32 -16.22 10.16 7.22
N PRO A 33 -17.36 10.79 6.88
CA PRO A 33 -17.37 11.99 6.03
C PRO A 33 -16.82 13.26 6.68
N VAL A 34 -16.73 13.30 8.02
CA VAL A 34 -16.34 14.50 8.77
C VAL A 34 -15.09 14.33 9.62
N LEU A 35 -14.67 13.08 9.88
CA LEU A 35 -13.54 12.78 10.74
C LEU A 35 -12.23 13.24 10.10
N THR A 36 -11.41 13.95 10.86
CA THR A 36 -10.12 14.49 10.38
C THR A 36 -8.92 13.70 10.89
N HIS A 37 -9.04 13.02 12.03
CA HIS A 37 -7.95 12.27 12.65
C HIS A 37 -8.47 10.93 13.17
N MET A 38 -7.66 9.88 13.02
CA MET A 38 -7.93 8.56 13.63
C MET A 38 -6.61 7.84 13.92
N THR A 39 -6.53 7.12 15.04
CA THR A 39 -5.31 6.37 15.38
C THR A 39 -5.01 5.25 14.37
N CYS A 40 -5.99 4.43 14.01
CA CYS A 40 -5.86 3.52 12.88
C CYS A 40 -7.21 3.01 12.39
N LEU A 41 -7.22 2.59 11.14
CA LEU A 41 -8.36 1.91 10.53
C LEU A 41 -7.90 0.53 10.06
N SER A 42 -8.47 -0.51 10.64
CA SER A 42 -8.22 -1.90 10.23
C SER A 42 -9.53 -2.55 9.83
N ILE A 43 -9.63 -2.93 8.56
CA ILE A 43 -10.79 -3.64 8.01
C ILE A 43 -10.29 -4.96 7.44
N TYR A 44 -10.83 -6.08 7.90
CA TYR A 44 -10.44 -7.41 7.42
C TYR A 44 -11.58 -8.42 7.44
N ASP A 45 -11.41 -9.51 6.70
CA ASP A 45 -12.39 -10.59 6.55
C ASP A 45 -13.80 -10.06 6.22
N SER A 46 -13.87 -9.10 5.30
CA SER A 46 -15.12 -8.47 4.85
C SER A 46 -15.28 -8.58 3.32
N PRO A 47 -15.52 -9.79 2.76
CA PRO A 47 -15.51 -10.05 1.30
C PRO A 47 -16.43 -9.17 0.44
N PRO A 48 -17.62 -8.73 0.90
CA PRO A 48 -18.47 -7.84 0.11
C PRO A 48 -18.10 -6.36 0.28
N LEU A 49 -16.95 -6.00 0.83
CA LEU A 49 -16.57 -4.60 0.95
C LEU A 49 -16.34 -3.99 -0.44
N ALA A 50 -17.10 -2.94 -0.76
CA ALA A 50 -17.05 -2.26 -2.05
C ALA A 50 -16.53 -0.82 -1.94
N SER A 51 -16.60 -0.21 -0.75
CA SER A 51 -16.09 1.14 -0.53
C SER A 51 -15.62 1.39 0.89
N VAL A 52 -14.53 2.15 1.03
CA VAL A 52 -14.08 2.75 2.28
C VAL A 52 -13.82 4.23 2.01
N ALA A 53 -14.54 5.11 2.71
CA ALA A 53 -14.45 6.55 2.49
C ALA A 53 -14.21 7.30 3.80
N ALA A 54 -13.08 7.99 3.89
CA ALA A 54 -12.73 8.91 4.96
C ALA A 54 -12.04 10.16 4.36
N PRO A 55 -12.75 10.95 3.53
CA PRO A 55 -12.14 11.97 2.66
C PRO A 55 -11.48 13.13 3.41
N LYS A 56 -11.78 13.29 4.70
CA LYS A 56 -11.23 14.38 5.53
C LYS A 56 -10.11 13.95 6.46
N ILE A 57 -9.81 12.66 6.57
CA ILE A 57 -8.71 12.19 7.41
C ILE A 57 -7.40 12.61 6.75
N ASP A 58 -6.60 13.41 7.45
CA ASP A 58 -5.30 13.89 6.96
C ASP A 58 -4.12 13.08 7.50
N GLU A 59 -4.30 12.43 8.64
CA GLU A 59 -3.31 11.55 9.28
C GLU A 59 -3.93 10.28 9.89
N LEU A 60 -3.26 9.14 9.67
CA LEU A 60 -3.50 7.87 10.38
C LEU A 60 -2.22 7.38 11.06
N GLY A 61 -2.37 6.61 12.13
CA GLY A 61 -1.26 5.78 12.64
C GLY A 61 -0.99 4.58 11.75
N SER A 62 -2.03 3.84 11.37
CA SER A 62 -1.95 2.76 10.37
C SER A 62 -3.25 2.59 9.60
N LEU A 63 -3.13 2.04 8.39
CA LEU A 63 -4.24 1.68 7.51
C LEU A 63 -4.07 0.23 7.08
N PHE A 64 -4.99 -0.64 7.51
CA PHE A 64 -5.09 -2.03 7.05
C PHE A 64 -6.41 -2.25 6.34
N ILE A 65 -6.36 -2.71 5.09
CA ILE A 65 -7.55 -3.05 4.32
C ILE A 65 -7.39 -4.44 3.70
N SER A 66 -8.26 -5.34 4.10
CA SER A 66 -8.42 -6.68 3.55
C SER A 66 -9.90 -7.04 3.44
N GLY A 67 -10.33 -7.65 2.34
CA GLY A 67 -11.76 -7.91 2.13
C GLY A 67 -12.20 -8.09 0.70
N GLY A 68 -11.34 -8.63 -0.15
CA GLY A 68 -11.57 -8.84 -1.57
C GLY A 68 -12.52 -10.00 -1.82
N GLY A 69 -13.56 -9.66 -2.56
CA GLY A 69 -14.41 -10.57 -3.33
C GLY A 69 -15.08 -9.85 -4.51
N GLN A 70 -14.98 -8.52 -4.54
CA GLN A 70 -15.52 -7.65 -5.58
C GLN A 70 -14.74 -6.32 -5.64
N ALA A 71 -15.03 -5.52 -6.66
CA ALA A 71 -14.37 -4.24 -6.86
C ALA A 71 -14.47 -3.33 -5.63
N LEU A 72 -13.31 -2.86 -5.15
CA LEU A 72 -13.19 -1.97 -4.01
C LEU A 72 -12.79 -0.57 -4.48
N THR A 73 -13.32 0.46 -3.82
CA THR A 73 -12.95 1.86 -4.01
C THR A 73 -12.53 2.48 -2.69
N LEU A 74 -11.48 3.31 -2.72
CA LEU A 74 -10.98 4.03 -1.56
C LEU A 74 -11.16 5.53 -1.77
N ASP A 75 -11.53 6.24 -0.72
CA ASP A 75 -11.56 7.71 -0.69
C ASP A 75 -10.90 8.20 0.60
N PHE A 76 -9.59 8.44 0.53
CA PHE A 76 -8.75 9.01 1.58
C PHE A 76 -8.05 10.25 1.02
N THR A 77 -8.81 11.08 0.32
CA THR A 77 -8.22 12.07 -0.60
C THR A 77 -7.52 13.25 0.09
N ALA A 78 -7.69 13.39 1.41
CA ALA A 78 -6.90 14.28 2.27
C ALA A 78 -5.74 13.60 3.00
N LEU A 79 -5.65 12.26 2.99
CA LEU A 79 -4.68 11.50 3.78
C LEU A 79 -3.28 11.76 3.27
N SER A 80 -2.54 12.57 4.02
CA SER A 80 -1.21 13.04 3.67
C SER A 80 -0.11 12.20 4.32
N ARG A 81 -0.45 11.52 5.42
CA ARG A 81 0.49 10.77 6.24
C ARG A 81 -0.12 9.53 6.89
N VAL A 82 0.63 8.43 6.87
CA VAL A 82 0.36 7.24 7.69
C VAL A 82 1.61 6.89 8.49
N ARG A 83 1.57 6.96 9.82
CA ARG A 83 2.82 6.90 10.61
C ARG A 83 3.56 5.57 10.57
N ALA A 84 2.82 4.47 10.49
CA ALA A 84 3.37 3.12 10.46
C ALA A 84 3.22 2.53 9.06
N PHE A 85 2.09 1.91 8.76
CA PHE A 85 1.94 1.18 7.51
C PHE A 85 0.64 1.49 6.79
N VAL A 86 0.73 1.49 5.46
CA VAL A 86 -0.39 1.26 4.56
C VAL A 86 -0.27 -0.18 4.07
N ASP A 87 -1.18 -1.03 4.50
CA ASP A 87 -1.20 -2.44 4.16
C ASP A 87 -2.54 -2.79 3.52
N VAL A 88 -2.50 -3.09 2.23
CA VAL A 88 -3.66 -3.48 1.44
C VAL A 88 -3.45 -4.90 0.96
N ARG A 89 -4.32 -5.81 1.41
CA ARG A 89 -4.23 -7.22 1.07
C ARG A 89 -5.51 -7.78 0.51
N LYS A 90 -5.39 -8.81 -0.34
CA LYS A 90 -6.52 -9.62 -0.81
C LYS A 90 -7.68 -8.72 -1.21
N ALA A 91 -7.45 -7.76 -2.11
CA ALA A 91 -8.40 -6.71 -2.44
C ALA A 91 -8.50 -6.53 -3.96
N ALA A 92 -9.68 -6.19 -4.48
CA ALA A 92 -9.87 -5.96 -5.91
C ALA A 92 -9.94 -4.46 -6.22
N LEU A 93 -8.84 -3.75 -5.97
CA LEU A 93 -8.66 -2.33 -6.31
C LEU A 93 -8.25 -2.17 -7.78
N ALA A 94 -8.87 -1.23 -8.48
CA ALA A 94 -8.47 -0.86 -9.84
C ALA A 94 -7.35 0.19 -9.87
N ASP A 95 -7.25 1.00 -8.82
CA ASP A 95 -6.26 2.06 -8.66
C ASP A 95 -6.13 2.46 -7.18
N LEU A 96 -5.15 3.32 -6.88
CA LEU A 96 -4.93 3.93 -5.56
C LEU A 96 -5.22 5.44 -5.56
N SER A 97 -6.03 5.97 -6.50
CA SER A 97 -6.29 7.41 -6.64
C SER A 97 -6.97 8.04 -5.42
N GLY A 98 -7.60 7.21 -4.59
CA GLY A 98 -8.10 7.56 -3.26
C GLY A 98 -7.01 7.97 -2.28
N LEU A 99 -5.74 7.61 -2.51
CA LEU A 99 -4.57 7.91 -1.68
C LEU A 99 -3.66 8.99 -2.29
N ARG A 100 -4.14 9.75 -3.27
CA ARG A 100 -3.35 10.73 -4.05
C ARG A 100 -2.61 11.81 -3.25
N ALA A 101 -3.02 12.06 -2.01
CA ALA A 101 -2.38 13.05 -1.14
C ALA A 101 -1.25 12.46 -0.29
N LEU A 102 -1.09 11.13 -0.25
CA LEU A 102 -0.15 10.47 0.65
C LEU A 102 1.28 10.82 0.27
N THR A 103 1.99 11.45 1.20
CA THR A 103 3.39 11.88 1.02
C THR A 103 4.38 11.09 1.87
N ASP A 104 3.89 10.45 2.94
CA ASP A 104 4.71 9.88 4.00
C ASP A 104 4.03 8.61 4.57
N THR A 105 4.72 7.48 4.48
CA THR A 105 4.39 6.25 5.23
C THR A 105 5.67 5.48 5.54
N ASP A 106 5.75 4.78 6.67
CA ASP A 106 6.95 3.99 6.99
C ASP A 106 6.98 2.74 6.10
N GLU A 107 5.86 2.02 6.03
CA GLU A 107 5.73 0.81 5.21
C GLU A 107 4.57 0.91 4.22
N LEU A 108 4.80 0.39 3.02
CA LEU A 108 3.77 0.16 2.00
C LEU A 108 3.78 -1.31 1.64
N ILE A 109 2.68 -1.99 1.92
CA ILE A 109 2.46 -3.39 1.62
C ILE A 109 1.26 -3.51 0.68
N VAL A 110 1.51 -4.12 -0.49
CA VAL A 110 0.49 -4.42 -1.49
C VAL A 110 0.57 -5.91 -1.80
N ASP A 111 -0.39 -6.68 -1.30
CA ASP A 111 -0.31 -8.15 -1.25
C ASP A 111 -1.61 -8.79 -1.78
N HIS A 112 -1.57 -9.59 -2.85
CA HIS A 112 -2.79 -10.15 -3.45
C HIS A 112 -3.84 -9.09 -3.86
N VAL A 113 -3.41 -8.04 -4.55
CA VAL A 113 -4.30 -6.99 -5.10
C VAL A 113 -4.52 -7.22 -6.60
N ASP A 114 -5.33 -8.23 -6.92
CA ASP A 114 -5.45 -8.88 -8.23
C ASP A 114 -5.79 -7.98 -9.42
N ARG A 115 -6.26 -6.75 -9.19
CA ARG A 115 -6.72 -5.83 -10.24
C ARG A 115 -5.87 -4.57 -10.38
N LEU A 116 -4.85 -4.39 -9.54
CA LEU A 116 -4.07 -3.16 -9.49
C LEU A 116 -2.92 -3.19 -10.52
N PRO A 117 -2.94 -2.35 -11.58
CA PRO A 117 -1.95 -2.42 -12.64
C PRO A 117 -0.65 -1.67 -12.34
N ASP A 118 -0.72 -0.67 -11.47
CA ASP A 118 0.38 0.22 -11.08
C ASP A 118 0.05 0.99 -9.79
N LEU A 119 0.97 1.85 -9.37
CA LEU A 119 0.89 2.64 -8.13
C LEU A 119 0.66 4.13 -8.39
N ARG A 120 0.17 4.55 -9.58
CA ARG A 120 0.11 5.98 -9.96
C ARG A 120 -0.71 6.85 -9.01
N GLY A 121 -1.66 6.24 -8.31
CA GLY A 121 -2.39 6.86 -7.21
C GLY A 121 -1.52 7.34 -6.04
N LEU A 122 -0.24 6.94 -5.97
CA LEU A 122 0.72 7.32 -4.94
C LEU A 122 1.79 8.30 -5.42
N SER A 123 1.58 8.98 -6.56
CA SER A 123 2.55 9.92 -7.16
C SER A 123 3.05 11.05 -6.24
N ALA A 124 2.39 11.32 -5.10
CA ALA A 124 2.85 12.29 -4.11
C ALA A 124 3.81 11.71 -3.05
N LEU A 125 3.98 10.38 -3.00
CA LEU A 125 4.76 9.68 -1.98
C LEU A 125 6.24 9.99 -2.11
N ARG A 126 6.86 10.41 -1.01
CA ARG A 126 8.28 10.82 -0.95
C ARG A 126 9.05 10.01 0.08
N ASN A 127 8.46 9.84 1.26
CA ASN A 127 9.09 9.15 2.38
C ASN A 127 8.48 7.76 2.48
N LEU A 128 9.33 6.75 2.31
CA LEU A 128 9.00 5.34 2.44
C LEU A 128 10.21 4.61 3.02
N SER A 129 10.02 3.81 4.07
CA SER A 129 11.10 3.02 4.66
C SER A 129 11.16 1.62 4.07
N PHE A 130 10.02 0.96 3.92
CA PHE A 130 9.93 -0.40 3.41
C PHE A 130 8.84 -0.51 2.34
N LEU A 131 9.18 -1.19 1.24
CA LEU A 131 8.24 -1.50 0.17
C LEU A 131 8.13 -3.01 0.00
N GLN A 132 6.92 -3.53 0.12
CA GLN A 132 6.59 -4.91 -0.19
C GLN A 132 5.47 -4.98 -1.22
N ILE A 133 5.75 -5.65 -2.34
CA ILE A 133 4.82 -5.90 -3.43
C ILE A 133 4.81 -7.41 -3.68
N THR A 134 3.74 -8.08 -3.28
CA THR A 134 3.66 -9.55 -3.30
C THR A 134 2.40 -10.06 -4.00
N SER A 135 2.55 -11.05 -4.88
CA SER A 135 1.44 -11.78 -5.48
C SER A 135 0.38 -10.87 -6.13
N ASN A 136 0.80 -9.84 -6.88
CA ASN A 136 -0.10 -8.94 -7.60
C ASN A 136 -0.10 -9.25 -9.11
N PRO A 137 -0.91 -10.22 -9.59
CA PRO A 137 -0.80 -10.76 -10.95
C PRO A 137 -1.11 -9.73 -12.06
N ALA A 138 -1.86 -8.67 -11.76
CA ALA A 138 -2.15 -7.60 -12.72
C ALA A 138 -1.12 -6.46 -12.72
N MET A 139 -0.21 -6.42 -11.75
CA MET A 139 0.75 -5.31 -11.61
C MET A 139 1.78 -5.37 -12.74
N THR A 140 1.83 -4.31 -13.55
CA THR A 140 2.73 -4.23 -14.72
C THR A 140 3.87 -3.24 -14.55
N SER A 141 3.73 -2.28 -13.62
CA SER A 141 4.75 -1.27 -13.31
C SER A 141 4.63 -0.78 -11.88
N LEU A 142 5.70 -0.16 -11.38
CA LEU A 142 5.73 0.56 -10.10
C LEU A 142 5.55 2.07 -10.29
N ALA A 143 5.03 2.50 -11.45
CA ALA A 143 4.78 3.91 -11.75
C ALA A 143 3.91 4.54 -10.66
N GLY A 144 4.22 5.76 -10.25
CA GLY A 144 3.68 6.42 -9.06
C GLY A 144 4.68 6.53 -7.89
N LEU A 145 5.79 5.78 -7.90
CA LEU A 145 6.82 5.88 -6.86
C LEU A 145 8.00 6.80 -7.24
N GLU A 146 7.89 7.58 -8.31
CA GLU A 146 9.01 8.34 -8.89
C GLU A 146 9.60 9.38 -7.92
N ASN A 147 8.84 9.81 -6.92
CA ASN A 147 9.28 10.79 -5.93
C ASN A 147 9.96 10.16 -4.70
N VAL A 148 10.00 8.83 -4.59
CA VAL A 148 10.71 8.11 -3.54
C VAL A 148 12.20 8.04 -3.90
N THR A 149 13.05 8.61 -3.04
CA THR A 149 14.51 8.69 -3.29
C THR A 149 15.33 7.73 -2.44
N ARG A 150 14.73 7.15 -1.40
CA ARG A 150 15.38 6.24 -0.46
C ARG A 150 14.34 5.29 0.13
N LEU A 151 14.75 4.04 0.37
CA LEU A 151 14.08 3.14 1.29
C LEU A 151 14.98 2.98 2.51
N ALA A 152 14.46 3.14 3.72
CA ALA A 152 15.28 3.07 4.92
C ALA A 152 15.58 1.63 5.36
N SER A 153 14.72 0.67 5.01
CA SER A 153 14.71 -0.68 5.61
C SER A 153 14.87 -1.81 4.59
N GLY A 154 14.19 -1.76 3.44
CA GLY A 154 14.23 -2.87 2.50
C GLY A 154 13.27 -2.75 1.31
N LEU A 155 13.40 -3.72 0.39
CA LEU A 155 12.56 -3.87 -0.79
C LEU A 155 12.28 -5.35 -1.05
N GLU A 156 11.01 -5.71 -1.07
CA GLU A 156 10.54 -7.04 -1.46
C GLU A 156 9.59 -6.93 -2.65
N ILE A 157 9.94 -7.58 -3.75
CA ILE A 157 9.11 -7.76 -4.92
C ILE A 157 9.07 -9.25 -5.21
N ILE A 158 7.90 -9.86 -5.03
CA ILE A 158 7.74 -11.31 -5.05
C ILE A 158 6.47 -11.70 -5.80
N ASP A 159 6.53 -12.67 -6.70
CA ASP A 159 5.36 -13.28 -7.35
C ASP A 159 4.45 -12.29 -8.10
N ASN A 160 5.04 -11.27 -8.75
CA ASN A 160 4.29 -10.31 -9.57
C ASN A 160 4.44 -10.66 -11.05
N ALA A 161 3.72 -11.71 -11.47
CA ALA A 161 3.88 -12.35 -12.77
C ALA A 161 3.84 -11.41 -14.00
N ALA A 162 3.16 -10.26 -13.93
CA ALA A 162 3.05 -9.31 -15.03
C ALA A 162 4.00 -8.10 -14.94
N LEU A 163 4.82 -7.99 -13.89
CA LEU A 163 5.68 -6.83 -13.63
C LEU A 163 6.84 -6.82 -14.63
N ARG A 164 6.93 -5.76 -15.45
CA ARG A 164 7.90 -5.71 -16.57
C ARG A 164 9.17 -4.92 -16.30
N GLY A 165 9.28 -4.29 -15.13
CA GLY A 165 10.42 -3.45 -14.80
C GLY A 165 10.22 -2.67 -13.50
N LEU A 166 11.31 -2.07 -13.03
CA LEU A 166 11.36 -1.29 -11.78
C LEU A 166 11.16 0.21 -12.02
N GLY A 167 10.56 0.59 -13.16
CA GLY A 167 10.16 1.97 -13.43
C GLY A 167 9.20 2.45 -12.35
N GLY A 168 9.47 3.62 -11.77
CA GLY A 168 8.92 4.07 -10.49
C GLY A 168 10.02 4.19 -9.43
N LEU A 169 10.96 3.25 -9.38
CA LEU A 169 12.05 3.25 -8.38
C LEU A 169 13.36 3.86 -8.92
N GLN A 170 13.35 4.53 -10.07
CA GLN A 170 14.56 5.05 -10.72
C GLN A 170 15.33 6.06 -9.88
N ASN A 171 14.66 6.77 -8.99
CA ASN A 171 15.25 7.79 -8.12
C ASN A 171 15.69 7.23 -6.75
N VAL A 172 15.39 5.97 -6.45
CA VAL A 172 15.89 5.29 -5.25
C VAL A 172 17.40 5.07 -5.43
N ALA A 173 18.18 5.78 -4.62
CA ALA A 173 19.64 5.78 -4.66
C ALA A 173 20.27 4.99 -3.52
N ASN A 174 19.50 4.66 -2.48
CA ASN A 174 19.98 3.91 -1.33
C ASN A 174 18.83 3.12 -0.71
N ILE A 175 19.13 1.89 -0.31
CA ILE A 175 18.31 1.12 0.63
C ILE A 175 19.12 1.04 1.91
N GLY A 176 18.56 1.56 3.00
CA GLY A 176 19.27 1.69 4.25
C GLY A 176 19.66 0.33 4.81
N ALA A 177 20.94 0.20 5.16
CA ALA A 177 21.46 -0.93 5.91
C ALA A 177 20.98 -0.81 7.37
N VAL A 178 19.68 -1.02 7.63
CA VAL A 178 19.33 -1.48 8.96
C VAL A 178 20.09 -2.80 9.10
N ARG A 179 21.02 -2.85 10.05
CA ARG A 179 21.82 -4.01 10.42
C ARG A 179 20.96 -5.14 11.02
N SER A 180 19.82 -5.41 10.41
CA SER A 180 19.11 -6.67 10.54
C SER A 180 19.72 -7.62 9.52
N VAL A 181 19.79 -8.90 9.86
CA VAL A 181 20.39 -9.97 9.05
C VAL A 181 19.60 -10.22 7.74
N THR A 182 18.57 -9.41 7.46
CA THR A 182 17.65 -9.48 6.32
C THR A 182 17.31 -8.10 5.74
N GLY A 183 18.24 -7.13 5.72
CA GLY A 183 18.05 -5.86 4.99
C GLY A 183 18.02 -6.10 3.48
N ASP A 184 17.08 -6.93 3.04
CA ASP A 184 17.18 -7.69 1.81
C ASP A 184 16.51 -6.94 0.67
N ILE A 185 17.21 -6.94 -0.45
CA ILE A 185 16.66 -6.58 -1.75
C ILE A 185 16.24 -7.91 -2.39
N VAL A 186 15.00 -8.29 -2.15
CA VAL A 186 14.43 -9.56 -2.61
C VAL A 186 13.66 -9.33 -3.89
N PHE A 187 14.02 -10.11 -4.91
CA PHE A 187 13.26 -10.29 -6.15
C PHE A 187 13.09 -11.80 -6.34
N THR A 188 11.87 -12.30 -6.41
CA THR A 188 11.63 -13.75 -6.48
C THR A 188 10.32 -14.04 -7.21
N ASP A 189 10.33 -15.00 -8.12
CA ASP A 189 9.12 -15.43 -8.84
C ASP A 189 8.42 -14.32 -9.66
N ASP A 190 9.17 -13.33 -10.16
CA ASP A 190 8.69 -12.28 -11.08
C ASP A 190 9.15 -12.55 -12.54
N PRO A 191 8.56 -13.51 -13.27
CA PRO A 191 9.09 -14.01 -14.56
C PRO A 191 9.16 -12.97 -15.69
N MET A 192 8.40 -11.86 -15.61
CA MET A 192 8.46 -10.78 -16.59
C MET A 192 9.44 -9.66 -16.22
N LEU A 193 10.03 -9.69 -15.02
CA LEU A 193 10.97 -8.69 -14.55
C LEU A 193 12.39 -9.02 -15.06
N PRO A 194 13.00 -8.19 -15.93
CA PRO A 194 14.29 -8.53 -16.52
C PRO A 194 15.42 -8.57 -15.48
N GLU A 195 16.23 -9.63 -15.48
CA GLU A 195 17.39 -9.75 -14.57
C GLU A 195 18.37 -8.57 -14.69
N GLN A 196 18.50 -8.00 -15.90
CA GLN A 196 19.32 -6.82 -16.14
C GLN A 196 18.83 -5.57 -15.37
N ASP A 197 17.51 -5.44 -15.20
CA ASP A 197 16.90 -4.33 -14.47
C ASP A 197 17.14 -4.50 -12.97
N ILE A 198 17.00 -5.73 -12.46
CA ILE A 198 17.33 -6.11 -11.08
C ILE A 198 18.81 -5.82 -10.80
N ALA A 199 19.72 -6.26 -11.67
CA ALA A 199 21.15 -6.05 -11.51
C ALA A 199 21.52 -4.57 -11.58
N ALA A 200 20.90 -3.80 -12.48
CA ALA A 200 21.09 -2.36 -12.56
C ALA A 200 20.59 -1.64 -11.29
N PHE A 201 19.43 -2.07 -10.75
CA PHE A 201 18.90 -1.56 -9.50
C PHE A 201 19.84 -1.84 -8.33
N ARG A 202 20.26 -3.09 -8.14
CA ARG A 202 21.18 -3.49 -7.06
C ARG A 202 22.48 -2.69 -7.11
N ARG A 203 23.12 -2.54 -8.27
CA ARG A 203 24.33 -1.71 -8.43
C ARG A 203 24.11 -0.25 -8.06
N ARG A 204 22.90 0.29 -8.30
CA ARG A 204 22.57 1.68 -7.98
C ARG A 204 22.43 1.89 -6.47
N VAL A 205 21.73 0.99 -5.79
CA VAL A 205 21.39 1.16 -4.36
C VAL A 205 22.40 0.58 -3.39
N ASP A 206 23.23 -0.35 -3.86
CA ASP A 206 24.35 -0.94 -3.12
C ASP A 206 25.60 -1.11 -4.02
N PRO A 207 26.32 -0.02 -4.30
CA PRO A 207 27.52 -0.06 -5.14
C PRO A 207 28.71 -0.78 -4.46
N GLY A 208 28.61 -1.15 -3.17
CA GLY A 208 29.70 -1.73 -2.38
C GLY A 208 29.78 -3.26 -2.39
N GLN A 209 28.75 -3.96 -2.85
CA GLN A 209 28.65 -5.43 -2.88
C GLN A 209 29.09 -6.07 -4.21
N VAL A 210 29.87 -5.38 -5.05
CA VAL A 210 30.41 -5.96 -6.30
C VAL A 210 31.73 -6.69 -6.01
N HIS A 211 31.69 -7.81 -5.31
CA HIS A 211 32.80 -8.78 -5.23
C HIS A 211 32.31 -10.21 -5.12
#